data_AF-A0A5C1AA88-F1
#
_entry.id   AF-A0A5C1AA88-F1
#
_cell.length_a   1.000
_cell.length_b   1.000
_cell.length_c   1.000
_cell.angle_alpha   90.00
_cell.angle_beta   90.00
_cell.angle_gamma   90.00
#
_symmetry.space_group_name_H-M   'P 1'
#
loop_
_entity.id
_entity.type
_entity.pdbx_description
1 polymer ?
#
loop_
_entity_poly.entity_id
_entity_poly.type
_entity_poly.pdbx_seq_one_letter_code
_entity_poly.pdbx_strand_id
1 'polypeptide(L)'
;MHERSILSPSKRKNPAMTDEKIGKVKILKTLGTGAHSTILHVRREADAREFALKLVPIETEDDKKFLEQAKHEFRVGQMLHHPNLIKVCALEMETDWLRRVKKAKLLVEYVDGNTLDQVKLLKISKMLRVFEQVAAGLVHMHKQGVLHADLKPGNILMGKKGVVKIIDYGLSWIKSEPKDRVQGTPEYMAPETVQRKMVNERTDIYNFGATMYRLVTLKLPPEIIPGVEGVEMTERQYKDHFVPVNEINRGVPKDLADLIHKCLSFKANNRPERMSEVQGTLDRLADELGGDDDE
;
A
#
# COMPACT_ATOMS: atom_id res chain seq x y z
N MET A 1 46.20 50.15 -12.74
CA MET A 1 45.88 50.30 -14.17
C MET A 1 45.75 48.92 -14.80
N HIS A 2 44.63 48.68 -15.47
CA HIS A 2 44.35 47.64 -16.48
C HIS A 2 44.25 46.18 -15.96
N GLU A 3 43.04 45.68 -15.71
CA GLU A 3 42.10 45.06 -16.68
C GLU A 3 42.61 43.78 -17.34
N ARG A 4 41.97 42.65 -16.98
CA ARG A 4 41.42 41.69 -17.94
C ARG A 4 40.30 40.88 -17.28
N SER A 5 39.31 40.59 -18.11
CA SER A 5 37.94 40.25 -17.77
C SER A 5 37.59 38.83 -18.24
N ILE A 6 36.41 38.37 -17.83
CA ILE A 6 35.54 37.34 -18.41
C ILE A 6 35.94 35.85 -18.22
N LEU A 7 35.22 35.13 -17.36
CA LEU A 7 34.13 34.20 -17.73
C LEU A 7 33.75 33.32 -16.53
N SER A 8 32.49 33.43 -16.13
CA SER A 8 31.83 32.52 -15.18
C SER A 8 31.60 31.15 -15.82
N PRO A 9 31.80 30.03 -15.10
CA PRO A 9 31.29 28.76 -15.56
C PRO A 9 29.78 28.75 -15.39
N SER A 10 29.06 28.78 -16.51
CA SER A 10 27.61 28.66 -16.55
C SER A 10 27.15 27.40 -15.81
N LYS A 11 26.11 27.53 -14.98
CA LYS A 11 25.29 26.40 -14.50
C LYS A 11 24.75 25.66 -15.72
N ARG A 12 25.34 24.52 -16.07
CA ARG A 12 24.74 23.58 -17.02
C ARG A 12 23.45 23.07 -16.39
N LYS A 13 22.31 23.52 -16.92
CA LYS A 13 21.03 22.85 -16.75
C LYS A 13 21.19 21.42 -17.27
N ASN A 14 20.93 20.42 -16.42
CA ASN A 14 20.81 19.04 -16.87
C ASN A 14 19.72 18.95 -17.94
N PRO A 15 19.98 18.35 -19.11
CA PRO A 15 18.93 18.14 -20.10
C PRO A 15 17.94 17.09 -19.59
N ALA A 16 16.67 17.30 -19.91
CA ALA A 16 15.60 16.35 -19.65
C ALA A 16 15.90 15.02 -20.38
N MET A 17 16.02 13.92 -19.64
CA MET A 17 15.83 12.56 -20.18
C MET A 17 14.34 12.21 -19.97
N THR A 18 13.58 11.67 -20.93
CA THR A 18 13.77 10.35 -21.54
C THR A 18 12.83 10.20 -22.75
N ASP A 19 13.38 9.94 -23.95
CA ASP A 19 12.66 9.39 -25.12
C ASP A 19 12.87 7.86 -25.23
N GLU A 20 13.11 7.23 -24.09
CA GLU A 20 13.51 5.83 -23.98
C GLU A 20 12.27 4.92 -24.10
N LYS A 21 12.39 3.86 -24.91
CA LYS A 21 11.29 2.93 -25.21
C LYS A 21 11.55 1.58 -24.57
N ILE A 22 10.49 0.93 -24.10
CA ILE A 22 10.51 -0.48 -23.71
C ILE A 22 9.42 -1.20 -24.52
N GLY A 23 9.82 -1.94 -25.56
CA GLY A 23 8.86 -2.62 -26.44
C GLY A 23 7.89 -1.63 -27.09
N LYS A 24 6.58 -1.76 -26.80
CA LYS A 24 5.48 -0.96 -27.37
C LYS A 24 5.05 0.23 -26.48
N VAL A 25 5.83 0.58 -25.46
CA VAL A 25 5.54 1.69 -24.56
C VAL A 25 6.68 2.72 -24.54
N LYS A 26 6.30 4.00 -24.48
CA LYS A 26 7.20 5.14 -24.28
C LYS A 26 7.29 5.45 -22.79
N ILE A 27 8.49 5.61 -22.25
CA ILE A 27 8.69 6.06 -20.86
C ILE A 27 8.42 7.56 -20.78
N LEU A 28 7.60 7.97 -19.79
CA LEU A 28 7.29 9.37 -19.52
C LEU A 28 8.05 9.91 -18.30
N LYS A 29 8.11 9.12 -17.22
CA LYS A 29 8.88 9.44 -16.00
C LYS A 29 9.07 8.19 -15.14
N THR A 30 10.08 8.18 -14.28
CA THR A 30 10.19 7.22 -13.17
C THR A 30 9.27 7.66 -12.03
N LEU A 31 8.43 6.76 -11.52
CA LEU A 31 7.52 6.98 -10.38
C LEU A 31 8.17 6.60 -9.05
N GLY A 32 9.02 5.59 -9.05
CA GLY A 32 9.74 5.16 -7.86
C GLY A 32 10.68 3.99 -8.13
N THR A 33 11.62 3.76 -7.20
CA THR A 33 12.56 2.64 -7.22
C THR A 33 12.50 1.96 -5.87
N GLY A 34 12.11 0.68 -5.85
CA GLY A 34 12.20 -0.19 -4.68
C GLY A 34 13.46 -1.04 -4.71
N ALA A 35 13.66 -1.89 -3.70
CA ALA A 35 14.86 -2.72 -3.57
C ALA A 35 15.13 -3.62 -4.80
N HIS A 36 14.07 -4.15 -5.43
CA HIS A 36 14.19 -5.07 -6.57
C HIS A 36 13.21 -4.75 -7.71
N SER A 37 12.67 -3.53 -7.74
CA SER A 37 11.82 -3.10 -8.86
C SER A 37 11.89 -1.61 -9.13
N THR A 38 11.59 -1.23 -10.37
CA THR A 38 11.43 0.17 -10.78
C THR A 38 10.03 0.36 -11.33
N ILE A 39 9.34 1.40 -10.87
CA ILE A 39 8.01 1.77 -11.35
C ILE A 39 8.16 2.95 -12.31
N LEU A 40 7.71 2.77 -13.56
CA LEU A 40 7.75 3.78 -14.60
C LEU A 40 6.34 4.22 -14.99
N HIS A 41 6.13 5.51 -15.15
CA HIS A 41 4.98 6.03 -15.87
C HIS A 41 5.25 5.89 -17.37
N VAL A 42 4.40 5.16 -18.06
CA VAL A 42 4.57 4.85 -19.49
C VAL A 42 3.30 5.17 -20.28
N ARG A 43 3.48 5.47 -21.56
CA ARG A 43 2.38 5.64 -22.51
C ARG A 43 2.46 4.57 -23.58
N ARG A 44 1.37 3.84 -23.78
CA ARG A 44 1.25 2.83 -24.84
C ARG A 44 1.07 3.51 -26.19
N GLU A 45 1.87 3.12 -27.18
CA GLU A 45 1.85 3.78 -28.49
C GLU A 45 0.56 3.50 -29.28
N ALA A 46 -0.01 2.30 -29.13
CA ALA A 46 -1.17 1.87 -29.92
C ALA A 46 -2.44 2.71 -29.70
N ASP A 47 -2.61 3.28 -28.49
CA ASP A 47 -3.84 3.98 -28.11
C ASP A 47 -3.61 5.19 -27.18
N ALA A 48 -2.36 5.62 -27.03
CA ALA A 48 -1.94 6.73 -26.17
C ALA A 48 -2.35 6.61 -24.69
N ARG A 49 -2.81 5.45 -24.22
CA ARG A 49 -3.19 5.24 -22.82
C ARG A 49 -1.97 5.19 -21.92
N GLU A 50 -2.10 5.75 -20.73
CA GLU A 50 -1.06 5.81 -19.71
C GLU A 50 -1.20 4.68 -18.69
N PHE A 51 -0.06 4.16 -18.26
CA PHE A 51 0.06 3.02 -17.34
C PHE A 51 1.25 3.21 -16.40
N ALA A 52 1.22 2.52 -15.26
CA ALA A 52 2.41 2.30 -14.48
C ALA A 52 3.00 0.93 -14.85
N LEU A 53 4.30 0.88 -15.09
CA LEU A 53 5.04 -0.32 -15.46
C LEU A 53 6.02 -0.66 -14.35
N LYS A 54 5.79 -1.76 -13.64
CA LYS A 54 6.71 -2.33 -12.66
C LYS A 54 7.69 -3.26 -13.38
N LEU A 55 8.96 -2.88 -13.38
CA LEU A 55 10.06 -3.67 -13.92
C LEU A 55 10.75 -4.41 -12.77
N VAL A 56 10.89 -5.73 -12.91
CA VAL A 56 11.55 -6.60 -11.93
C VAL A 56 12.71 -7.34 -12.64
N PRO A 57 13.95 -6.85 -12.53
CA PRO A 57 15.13 -7.57 -13.02
C PRO A 57 15.34 -8.87 -12.24
N ILE A 58 15.74 -9.94 -12.93
CA ILE A 58 16.03 -11.25 -12.34
C ILE A 58 17.45 -11.64 -12.75
N GLU A 59 18.40 -11.42 -11.85
CA GLU A 59 19.83 -11.60 -12.12
C GLU A 59 20.38 -12.83 -11.41
N THR A 60 19.89 -13.09 -10.20
CA THR A 60 20.36 -14.15 -9.30
C THR A 60 19.25 -15.15 -8.97
N GLU A 61 19.63 -16.26 -8.32
CA GLU A 61 18.67 -17.24 -7.81
C GLU A 61 17.77 -16.65 -6.71
N ASP A 62 18.32 -15.78 -5.87
CA ASP A 62 17.59 -15.09 -4.80
C ASP A 62 16.52 -14.12 -5.34
N ASP A 63 16.66 -13.65 -6.58
CA ASP A 63 15.68 -12.77 -7.22
C ASP A 63 14.42 -13.51 -7.65
N LYS A 64 14.43 -14.85 -7.72
CA LYS A 64 13.25 -15.65 -8.10
C LYS A 64 12.05 -15.38 -7.20
N LYS A 65 12.27 -15.02 -5.94
CA LYS A 65 11.17 -14.64 -5.03
C LYS A 65 10.39 -13.41 -5.53
N PHE A 66 11.06 -12.45 -6.18
CA PHE A 66 10.41 -11.27 -6.76
C PHE A 66 9.68 -11.59 -8.05
N LEU A 67 10.20 -12.54 -8.84
CA LEU A 67 9.47 -13.08 -9.99
C LEU A 67 8.16 -13.75 -9.53
N GLU A 68 8.22 -14.60 -8.50
CA GLU A 68 7.03 -15.25 -7.95
C GLU A 68 6.06 -14.23 -7.34
N GLN A 69 6.55 -13.18 -6.68
CA GLN A 69 5.70 -12.07 -6.24
C GLN A 69 5.01 -11.34 -7.40
N ALA A 70 5.71 -11.09 -8.52
CA ALA A 70 5.10 -10.44 -9.69
C ALA A 70 4.04 -11.33 -10.37
N LYS A 71 4.30 -12.65 -10.46
CA LYS A 71 3.30 -13.63 -10.93
C LYS A 71 2.09 -13.71 -10.01
N HIS A 72 2.34 -13.69 -8.70
CA HIS A 72 1.30 -13.71 -7.68
C HIS A 72 0.44 -12.45 -7.73
N GLU A 73 1.08 -11.28 -7.81
CA GLU A 73 0.42 -9.97 -7.94
C GLU A 73 -0.46 -9.92 -9.19
N PHE A 74 0.02 -10.44 -10.32
CA PHE A 74 -0.78 -10.57 -11.54
C PHE A 74 -2.02 -11.43 -11.31
N ARG A 75 -1.84 -12.65 -10.77
CA ARG A 75 -2.93 -13.60 -10.55
C ARG A 75 -3.99 -13.05 -9.58
N VAL A 76 -3.58 -12.45 -8.48
CA VAL A 76 -4.49 -11.78 -7.53
C VAL A 76 -5.21 -10.61 -8.22
N GLY A 77 -4.48 -9.77 -8.95
CA GLY A 77 -5.07 -8.63 -9.67
C GLY A 77 -6.14 -9.03 -10.69
N GLN A 78 -6.03 -10.21 -11.31
CA GLN A 78 -7.04 -10.75 -12.22
C GLN A 78 -8.32 -11.20 -11.51
N MET A 79 -8.28 -11.47 -10.20
CA MET A 79 -9.46 -11.83 -9.40
C MET A 79 -10.24 -10.61 -8.89
N LEU A 80 -9.66 -9.40 -9.01
CA LEU A 80 -10.14 -8.21 -8.32
C LEU A 80 -10.64 -7.14 -9.30
N HIS A 81 -11.90 -6.75 -9.15
CA HIS A 81 -12.57 -5.75 -9.97
C HIS A 81 -13.38 -4.81 -9.07
N HIS A 82 -12.77 -3.70 -8.66
CA HIS A 82 -13.39 -2.72 -7.78
C HIS A 82 -12.78 -1.33 -8.00
N PRO A 83 -13.56 -0.23 -7.92
CA PRO A 83 -13.03 1.13 -8.12
C PRO A 83 -11.88 1.47 -7.16
N ASN A 84 -11.87 0.94 -5.94
CA ASN A 84 -10.83 1.19 -4.93
C ASN A 84 -9.67 0.19 -4.93
N LEU A 85 -9.56 -0.65 -5.96
CA LEU A 85 -8.45 -1.58 -6.15
C LEU A 85 -7.73 -1.22 -7.46
N ILE A 86 -6.39 -1.24 -7.46
CA ILE A 86 -5.61 -0.96 -8.67
C ILE A 86 -5.80 -2.07 -9.69
N LYS A 87 -6.07 -1.69 -10.94
CA LYS A 87 -6.21 -2.69 -11.99
C LYS A 87 -4.84 -3.16 -12.46
N VAL A 88 -4.57 -4.45 -12.32
CA VAL A 88 -3.42 -5.11 -12.96
C VAL A 88 -3.83 -5.51 -14.37
N CYS A 89 -3.07 -5.08 -15.38
CA CYS A 89 -3.47 -5.20 -16.78
C CYS A 89 -2.78 -6.37 -17.50
N ALA A 90 -1.48 -6.55 -17.30
CA ALA A 90 -0.71 -7.57 -18.00
C ALA A 90 0.58 -7.92 -17.24
N LEU A 91 1.06 -9.14 -17.44
CA LEU A 91 2.39 -9.59 -17.04
C LEU A 91 3.13 -10.13 -18.26
N GLU A 92 4.29 -9.55 -18.55
CA GLU A 92 5.21 -10.03 -19.59
C GLU A 92 6.52 -10.48 -18.95
N MET A 93 7.10 -11.56 -19.46
CA MET A 93 8.39 -12.08 -19.01
C MET A 93 9.37 -12.12 -20.18
N GLU A 94 10.57 -11.57 -19.98
CA GLU A 94 11.68 -11.67 -20.93
C GLU A 94 12.60 -12.81 -20.52
N THR A 95 12.95 -13.69 -21.46
CA THR A 95 13.83 -14.84 -21.24
C THR A 95 15.11 -14.74 -22.05
N ASP A 96 16.21 -15.30 -21.54
CA ASP A 96 17.45 -15.51 -22.30
C ASP A 96 17.33 -16.69 -23.29
N TRP A 97 18.41 -16.94 -24.05
CA TRP A 97 18.52 -18.05 -25.00
C TRP A 97 18.39 -19.44 -24.36
N LEU A 98 18.62 -19.54 -23.04
CA LEU A 98 18.46 -20.75 -22.23
C LEU A 98 17.09 -20.81 -21.55
N ARG A 99 16.12 -19.97 -21.98
CA ARG A 99 14.76 -19.87 -21.44
C ARG A 99 14.69 -19.47 -19.96
N ARG A 100 15.75 -18.86 -19.42
CA ARG A 100 15.73 -18.33 -18.05
C ARG A 100 15.11 -16.94 -18.05
N VAL A 101 14.15 -16.70 -17.16
CA VAL A 101 13.52 -15.37 -17.01
C VAL A 101 14.57 -14.39 -16.49
N LYS A 102 14.75 -13.28 -17.21
CA LYS A 102 15.69 -12.19 -16.89
C LYS A 102 14.99 -10.92 -16.43
N LYS A 103 13.72 -10.77 -16.79
CA LYS A 103 12.93 -9.60 -16.40
C LYS A 103 11.45 -9.94 -16.39
N ALA A 104 10.74 -9.52 -15.35
CA ALA A 104 9.29 -9.46 -15.35
C ALA A 104 8.82 -8.01 -15.49
N LYS A 105 7.74 -7.81 -16.25
CA LYS A 105 7.12 -6.53 -16.53
C LYS A 105 5.65 -6.62 -16.18
N LEU A 106 5.25 -5.95 -15.10
CA LEU A 106 3.86 -5.89 -14.68
C LEU A 106 3.28 -4.53 -15.07
N LEU A 107 2.31 -4.55 -15.98
CA LEU A 107 1.60 -3.35 -16.44
C LEU A 107 0.36 -3.17 -15.58
N VAL A 108 0.22 -2.01 -14.94
CA VAL A 108 -0.92 -1.68 -14.07
C VAL A 108 -1.51 -0.32 -14.44
N GLU A 109 -2.74 -0.08 -13.99
CA GLU A 109 -3.41 1.21 -14.10
C GLU A 109 -2.50 2.34 -13.58
N TYR A 110 -2.41 3.43 -14.35
CA TYR A 110 -1.78 4.65 -13.85
C TYR A 110 -2.81 5.50 -13.11
N VAL A 111 -2.45 5.92 -11.91
CA VAL A 111 -3.21 6.89 -11.13
C VAL A 111 -2.27 8.02 -10.77
N ASP A 112 -2.61 9.23 -11.19
CA ASP A 112 -1.84 10.43 -10.89
C ASP A 112 -2.10 10.87 -9.45
N GLY A 113 -1.25 10.39 -8.54
CA GLY A 113 -1.40 10.51 -7.10
C GLY A 113 -0.14 10.13 -6.32
N ASN A 114 -0.23 10.22 -5.00
CA ASN A 114 0.84 9.82 -4.08
C ASN A 114 0.29 8.84 -3.06
N THR A 115 1.16 7.99 -2.52
CA THR A 115 0.80 7.05 -1.46
C THR A 115 0.56 7.79 -0.14
N LEU A 116 -0.27 7.25 0.75
CA LEU A 116 -0.68 7.97 1.96
C LEU A 116 0.45 8.22 2.97
N ASP A 117 1.60 7.56 2.84
CA ASP A 117 2.83 7.89 3.58
C ASP A 117 3.57 9.12 3.03
N GLN A 118 3.28 9.55 1.80
CA GLN A 118 3.91 10.69 1.14
C GLN A 118 3.02 11.94 1.12
N VAL A 119 1.73 11.80 1.42
CA VAL A 119 0.80 12.94 1.43
C VAL A 119 0.92 13.74 2.71
N LYS A 120 0.63 15.04 2.63
CA LYS A 120 0.49 15.88 3.82
C LYS A 120 -0.71 15.42 4.65
N LEU A 121 -0.66 15.72 5.95
CA LEU A 121 -1.76 15.46 6.88
C LEU A 121 -3.09 16.00 6.32
N LEU A 122 -4.12 15.15 6.30
CA LEU A 122 -5.46 15.51 5.83
C LEU A 122 -6.35 15.92 7.00
N LYS A 123 -7.36 16.74 6.71
CA LYS A 123 -8.49 16.93 7.63
C LYS A 123 -9.16 15.58 7.91
N ILE A 124 -9.71 15.43 9.11
CA ILE A 124 -10.34 14.16 9.52
C ILE A 124 -11.53 13.78 8.63
N SER A 125 -12.35 14.74 8.20
CA SER A 125 -13.46 14.51 7.26
C SER A 125 -12.99 13.85 5.96
N LYS A 126 -11.94 14.42 5.34
CA LYS A 126 -11.31 13.84 4.15
C LYS A 126 -10.67 12.48 4.43
N MET A 127 -10.06 12.29 5.60
CA MET A 127 -9.45 11.01 5.97
C MET A 127 -10.50 9.90 6.14
N LEU A 128 -11.68 10.22 6.68
CA LEU A 128 -12.80 9.28 6.78
C LEU A 128 -13.26 8.80 5.41
N ARG A 129 -13.41 9.70 4.43
CA ARG A 129 -13.73 9.35 3.04
C ARG A 129 -12.65 8.49 2.38
N VAL A 130 -11.40 8.62 2.80
CA VAL A 130 -10.31 7.71 2.37
C VAL A 130 -10.48 6.33 3.01
N PHE A 131 -10.76 6.27 4.32
CA PHE A 131 -10.96 5.02 5.04
C PHE A 131 -12.16 4.23 4.54
N GLU A 132 -13.29 4.89 4.26
CA GLU A 132 -14.48 4.30 3.61
C GLU A 132 -14.09 3.56 2.32
N GLN A 133 -13.39 4.24 1.42
CA GLN A 133 -12.95 3.67 0.15
C GLN A 133 -11.99 2.48 0.31
N VAL A 134 -11.07 2.56 1.28
CA VAL A 134 -10.16 1.45 1.60
C VAL A 134 -10.95 0.25 2.14
N ALA A 135 -11.88 0.47 3.07
CA ALA A 135 -12.73 -0.57 3.64
C ALA A 135 -13.57 -1.26 2.56
N ALA A 136 -14.17 -0.49 1.64
CA ALA A 136 -14.91 -1.02 0.49
C ALA A 136 -14.04 -1.94 -0.39
N GLY A 137 -12.81 -1.53 -0.69
CA GLY A 137 -11.85 -2.36 -1.43
C GLY A 137 -11.49 -3.66 -0.70
N LEU A 138 -11.24 -3.60 0.61
CA LEU A 138 -10.94 -4.79 1.42
C LEU A 138 -12.14 -5.74 1.52
N VAL A 139 -13.36 -5.22 1.68
CA VAL A 139 -14.59 -6.03 1.63
C VAL A 139 -14.69 -6.79 0.31
N HIS A 140 -14.38 -6.13 -0.81
CA HIS A 140 -14.35 -6.79 -2.12
C HIS A 140 -13.29 -7.90 -2.18
N MET A 141 -12.06 -7.64 -1.72
CA MET A 141 -11.00 -8.66 -1.65
C MET A 141 -11.45 -9.88 -0.83
N HIS A 142 -12.01 -9.66 0.36
CA HIS A 142 -12.44 -10.72 1.28
C HIS A 142 -13.54 -11.60 0.67
N LYS A 143 -14.49 -10.97 -0.05
CA LYS A 143 -15.55 -11.67 -0.79
C LYS A 143 -14.99 -12.56 -1.93
N GLN A 144 -13.89 -12.16 -2.55
CA GLN A 144 -13.17 -12.96 -3.56
C GLN A 144 -12.23 -14.00 -2.94
N GLY A 145 -12.23 -14.16 -1.62
CA GLY A 145 -11.34 -15.09 -0.93
C GLY A 145 -9.87 -14.66 -0.91
N VAL A 146 -9.61 -13.36 -1.09
CA VAL A 146 -8.26 -12.76 -1.06
C VAL A 146 -8.12 -11.90 0.19
N LEU A 147 -7.01 -12.04 0.89
CA LEU A 147 -6.59 -11.16 1.99
C LEU A 147 -5.38 -10.33 1.55
N HIS A 148 -5.33 -9.06 1.90
CA HIS A 148 -4.21 -8.20 1.52
C HIS A 148 -2.93 -8.56 2.27
N ALA A 149 -3.03 -8.82 3.58
CA ALA A 149 -1.97 -9.25 4.50
C ALA A 149 -0.75 -8.32 4.64
N ASP A 150 -0.76 -7.13 4.03
CA ASP A 150 0.30 -6.12 4.12
C ASP A 150 -0.26 -4.71 3.93
N LEU A 151 -1.44 -4.42 4.48
CA LEU A 151 -2.02 -3.08 4.33
C LEU A 151 -1.28 -2.07 5.21
N LYS A 152 -0.80 -1.01 4.59
CA LYS A 152 -0.07 0.11 5.20
C LYS A 152 -0.29 1.39 4.37
N PRO A 153 0.02 2.59 4.89
CA PRO A 153 -0.12 3.84 4.13
C PRO A 153 0.59 3.83 2.76
N GLY A 154 1.77 3.21 2.66
CA GLY A 154 2.51 3.05 1.40
C GLY A 154 1.81 2.19 0.34
N ASN A 155 0.82 1.38 0.74
CA ASN A 155 0.03 0.53 -0.16
C ASN A 155 -1.37 1.12 -0.45
N ILE A 156 -1.59 2.40 -0.13
CA ILE A 156 -2.82 3.12 -0.45
C ILE A 156 -2.46 4.38 -1.22
N LEU A 157 -2.90 4.45 -2.47
CA LEU A 157 -2.66 5.56 -3.37
C LEU A 157 -3.85 6.53 -3.35
N MET A 158 -3.57 7.80 -3.12
CA MET A 158 -4.56 8.88 -3.25
C MET A 158 -4.28 9.68 -4.52
N GLY A 159 -5.19 9.55 -5.48
CA GLY A 159 -5.20 10.30 -6.73
C GLY A 159 -5.87 11.67 -6.60
N LYS A 160 -5.94 12.37 -7.73
CA LYS A 160 -6.76 13.58 -7.87
C LYS A 160 -8.24 13.27 -7.67
N LYS A 161 -9.02 14.31 -7.30
CA LYS A 161 -10.49 14.25 -7.16
C LYS A 161 -10.99 13.15 -6.20
N GLY A 162 -10.22 12.83 -5.16
CA GLY A 162 -10.65 11.91 -4.10
C GLY A 162 -10.59 10.42 -4.46
N VAL A 163 -9.98 10.05 -5.61
CA VAL A 163 -9.76 8.64 -5.98
C VAL A 163 -8.81 8.00 -4.99
N VAL A 164 -9.22 6.89 -4.38
CA VAL A 164 -8.37 6.08 -3.49
C VAL A 164 -8.27 4.66 -4.02
N LYS A 165 -7.05 4.13 -4.09
CA LYS A 165 -6.75 2.81 -4.66
C LYS A 165 -5.80 2.06 -3.73
N ILE A 166 -6.19 0.85 -3.34
CA ILE A 166 -5.27 -0.09 -2.71
C ILE A 166 -4.38 -0.70 -3.81
N ILE A 167 -3.07 -0.66 -3.57
CA ILE A 167 -2.02 -1.12 -4.49
C ILE A 167 -1.19 -2.24 -3.85
N ASP A 168 -0.39 -2.93 -4.68
CA ASP A 168 0.55 -3.99 -4.30
C ASP A 168 -0.10 -5.26 -3.72
N TYR A 169 -0.30 -6.25 -4.59
CA TYR A 169 -0.83 -7.57 -4.22
C TYR A 169 0.25 -8.63 -4.07
N GLY A 170 1.55 -8.26 -4.13
CA GLY A 170 2.65 -9.22 -4.14
C GLY A 170 2.73 -10.08 -2.87
N LEU A 171 2.20 -9.57 -1.75
CA LEU A 171 2.12 -10.26 -0.46
C LEU A 171 0.70 -10.63 -0.04
N SER A 172 -0.29 -10.50 -0.93
CA SER A 172 -1.65 -10.98 -0.64
C SER A 172 -1.69 -12.49 -0.45
N TRP A 173 -2.74 -12.99 0.19
CA TRP A 173 -2.97 -14.42 0.36
C TRP A 173 -4.34 -14.82 -0.17
N ILE A 174 -4.39 -15.93 -0.91
CA ILE A 174 -5.62 -16.50 -1.43
C ILE A 174 -6.01 -17.65 -0.50
N LYS A 175 -7.24 -17.62 0.04
CA LYS A 175 -7.70 -18.54 1.09
C LYS A 175 -7.57 -20.02 0.76
N SER A 176 -7.59 -20.38 -0.53
CA SER A 176 -7.45 -21.76 -1.01
C SER A 176 -6.00 -22.26 -1.07
N GLU A 177 -5.01 -21.41 -0.77
CA GLU A 177 -3.59 -21.75 -0.89
C GLU A 177 -2.96 -22.03 0.48
N PRO A 178 -2.00 -22.97 0.54
CA PRO A 178 -1.27 -23.21 1.77
C PRO A 178 -0.54 -21.94 2.22
N LYS A 179 -0.53 -21.72 3.54
CA LYS A 179 0.16 -20.56 4.11
C LYS A 179 1.55 -20.97 4.58
N ASP A 180 2.52 -20.81 3.70
CA ASP A 180 3.88 -21.33 3.94
C ASP A 180 4.84 -20.31 4.55
N ARG A 181 4.42 -19.04 4.68
CA ARG A 181 5.28 -17.97 5.21
C ARG A 181 4.53 -16.89 5.98
N VAL A 182 5.23 -16.31 6.94
CA VAL A 182 4.88 -15.01 7.52
C VAL A 182 5.36 -13.95 6.53
N GLN A 183 4.47 -13.07 6.10
CA GLN A 183 4.77 -11.99 5.18
C GLN A 183 4.02 -10.73 5.60
N GLY A 184 4.55 -9.58 5.21
CA GLY A 184 4.04 -8.26 5.56
C GLY A 184 5.14 -7.36 6.13
N THR A 185 4.75 -6.14 6.46
CA THR A 185 5.62 -5.10 7.01
C THR A 185 5.58 -5.20 8.54
N PRO A 186 6.72 -5.47 9.21
CA PRO A 186 6.76 -5.76 10.65
C PRO A 186 5.95 -4.81 11.53
N GLU A 187 6.02 -3.52 11.25
CA GLU A 187 5.36 -2.43 11.98
C GLU A 187 3.83 -2.46 11.93
N TYR A 188 3.25 -3.20 10.98
CA TYR A 188 1.81 -3.33 10.78
C TYR A 188 1.31 -4.76 11.04
N MET A 189 2.19 -5.72 11.34
CA MET A 189 1.82 -7.13 11.50
C MET A 189 0.92 -7.36 12.71
N ALA A 190 -0.12 -8.17 12.52
CA ALA A 190 -1.02 -8.57 13.58
C ALA A 190 -0.36 -9.60 14.53
N PRO A 191 -0.71 -9.60 15.83
CA PRO A 191 -0.21 -10.58 16.81
C PRO A 191 -0.28 -12.04 16.34
N GLU A 192 -1.42 -12.47 15.79
CA GLU A 192 -1.61 -13.85 15.35
C GLU A 192 -0.78 -14.24 14.12
N THR A 193 -0.39 -13.26 13.31
CA THR A 193 0.49 -13.46 12.16
C THR A 193 1.90 -13.78 12.59
N VAL A 194 2.38 -13.10 13.63
CA VAL A 194 3.67 -13.35 14.27
C VAL A 194 3.64 -14.68 15.02
N GLN A 195 2.76 -14.81 16.01
CA GLN A 195 2.79 -15.88 17.01
C GLN A 195 2.37 -17.24 16.46
N ARG A 196 1.45 -17.27 15.50
CA ARG A 196 0.78 -18.49 15.06
C ARG A 196 0.88 -18.72 13.56
N LYS A 197 1.59 -17.83 12.85
CA LYS A 197 1.63 -17.80 11.38
C LYS A 197 0.23 -17.84 10.76
N MET A 198 -0.80 -17.29 11.43
CA MET A 198 -2.17 -17.26 10.91
C MET A 198 -2.46 -15.93 10.19
N VAL A 199 -3.18 -15.99 9.07
CA VAL A 199 -3.71 -14.82 8.36
C VAL A 199 -5.18 -15.11 8.06
N ASN A 200 -6.05 -14.20 8.46
CA ASN A 200 -7.50 -14.27 8.20
C ASN A 200 -8.04 -12.83 8.02
N GLU A 201 -9.35 -12.67 7.84
CA GLU A 201 -9.95 -11.33 7.65
C GLU A 201 -9.63 -10.39 8.83
N ARG A 202 -9.56 -10.92 10.05
CA ARG A 202 -9.20 -10.13 11.26
C ARG A 202 -7.75 -9.67 11.24
N THR A 203 -6.88 -10.30 10.46
CA THR A 203 -5.51 -9.81 10.20
C THR A 203 -5.54 -8.54 9.36
N ASP A 204 -6.31 -8.52 8.25
CA ASP A 204 -6.48 -7.31 7.45
C ASP A 204 -7.16 -6.18 8.24
N ILE A 205 -8.12 -6.53 9.11
CA ILE A 205 -8.75 -5.56 10.04
C ILE A 205 -7.70 -4.93 10.95
N TYR A 206 -6.74 -5.70 11.47
CA TYR A 206 -5.65 -5.15 12.28
C TYR A 206 -4.72 -4.28 11.45
N ASN A 207 -4.28 -4.74 10.27
CA ASN A 207 -3.42 -3.95 9.38
C ASN A 207 -4.09 -2.61 9.02
N PHE A 208 -5.40 -2.63 8.78
CA PHE A 208 -6.18 -1.42 8.52
C PHE A 208 -6.31 -0.54 9.77
N GLY A 209 -6.55 -1.12 10.95
CA GLY A 209 -6.51 -0.41 12.23
C GLY A 209 -5.18 0.30 12.47
N ALA A 210 -4.05 -0.38 12.24
CA ALA A 210 -2.71 0.17 12.36
C ALA A 210 -2.46 1.30 11.35
N THR A 211 -2.94 1.12 10.12
CA THR A 211 -2.92 2.15 9.06
C THR A 211 -3.71 3.39 9.46
N MET A 212 -4.95 3.23 9.93
CA MET A 212 -5.79 4.33 10.40
C MET A 212 -5.15 5.05 11.59
N TYR A 213 -4.68 4.29 12.59
CA TYR A 213 -3.96 4.83 13.74
C TYR A 213 -2.77 5.68 13.31
N ARG A 214 -1.94 5.16 12.40
CA ARG A 214 -0.79 5.89 11.87
C ARG A 214 -1.18 7.18 11.18
N LEU A 215 -2.22 7.16 10.38
CA LEU A 215 -2.65 8.31 9.59
C LEU A 215 -3.30 9.41 10.44
N VAL A 216 -3.96 9.07 11.54
CA VAL A 216 -4.61 10.06 12.42
C VAL A 216 -3.73 10.53 13.58
N THR A 217 -2.70 9.77 13.97
CA THR A 217 -1.82 10.11 15.11
C THR A 217 -0.39 10.47 14.72
N LEU A 218 0.04 10.12 13.48
CA LEU A 218 1.44 10.16 13.05
C LEU A 218 2.40 9.31 13.91
N LYS A 219 1.86 8.35 14.69
CA LYS A 219 2.61 7.36 15.47
C LYS A 219 2.21 5.95 15.04
N LEU A 220 3.07 4.96 15.27
CA LEU A 220 2.70 3.56 15.07
C LEU A 220 2.03 3.02 16.35
N PRO A 221 1.14 2.01 16.25
CA PRO A 221 0.75 1.23 17.43
C PRO A 221 1.97 0.46 17.96
N PRO A 222 1.90 -0.13 19.18
CA PRO A 222 2.99 -0.95 19.70
C PRO A 222 3.36 -2.09 18.74
N GLU A 223 4.65 -2.21 18.43
CA GLU A 223 5.17 -3.30 17.60
C GLU A 223 5.02 -4.64 18.32
N ILE A 224 4.63 -5.68 17.58
CA ILE A 224 4.48 -7.04 18.14
C ILE A 224 5.85 -7.71 18.36
N ILE A 225 6.84 -7.36 17.54
CA ILE A 225 8.22 -7.81 17.68
C ILE A 225 9.10 -6.56 17.77
N PRO A 226 9.32 -6.00 18.98
CA PRO A 226 10.17 -4.83 19.14
C PRO A 226 11.65 -5.19 18.93
N GLY A 227 12.30 -4.58 17.93
CA GLY A 227 13.76 -4.51 17.81
C GLY A 227 14.53 -5.84 17.73
N VAL A 228 15.85 -5.75 17.99
CA VAL A 228 16.90 -6.73 17.62
C VAL A 228 16.80 -8.06 18.38
N GLU A 229 16.10 -8.09 19.52
CA GLU A 229 16.01 -9.30 20.37
C GLU A 229 14.90 -10.27 19.95
N GLY A 230 13.99 -9.86 19.06
CA GLY A 230 13.01 -10.78 18.45
C GLY A 230 12.00 -11.40 19.41
N VAL A 231 11.85 -10.86 20.63
CA VAL A 231 10.91 -11.37 21.63
C VAL A 231 9.50 -10.88 21.32
N GLU A 232 8.56 -11.81 21.21
CA GLU A 232 7.15 -11.49 20.95
C GLU A 232 6.50 -10.75 22.13
N MET A 233 5.78 -9.68 21.82
CA MET A 233 5.03 -8.88 22.79
C MET A 233 3.87 -9.68 23.40
N THR A 234 3.74 -9.66 24.72
CA THR A 234 2.56 -10.24 25.41
C THR A 234 1.34 -9.31 25.32
N GLU A 235 0.13 -9.85 25.54
CA GLU A 235 -1.10 -9.02 25.58
C GLU A 235 -1.02 -7.90 26.63
N ARG A 236 -0.42 -8.19 27.80
CA ARG A 236 -0.25 -7.21 28.87
C ARG A 236 0.67 -6.08 28.43
N GLN A 237 1.86 -6.41 27.93
CA GLN A 237 2.80 -5.40 27.46
C GLN A 237 2.22 -4.59 26.29
N TYR A 238 1.50 -5.23 25.36
CA TYR A 238 0.84 -4.51 24.28
C TYR A 238 -0.12 -3.45 24.80
N LYS A 239 -0.95 -3.78 25.79
CA LYS A 239 -1.87 -2.83 26.43
C LYS A 239 -1.14 -1.73 27.18
N ASP A 240 -0.09 -2.07 27.92
CA ASP A 240 0.68 -1.10 28.70
C ASP A 240 1.39 -0.06 27.81
N HIS A 241 1.77 -0.42 26.59
CA HIS A 241 2.40 0.48 25.62
C HIS A 241 1.41 1.16 24.65
N PHE A 242 0.15 0.73 24.61
CA PHE A 242 -0.83 1.27 23.69
C PHE A 242 -1.32 2.64 24.17
N VAL A 243 -1.08 3.68 23.36
CA VAL A 243 -1.55 5.04 23.64
C VAL A 243 -2.86 5.27 22.90
N PRO A 244 -3.97 5.64 23.57
CA PRO A 244 -5.23 5.94 22.90
C PRO A 244 -5.11 7.08 21.88
N VAL A 245 -5.77 6.91 20.73
CA VAL A 245 -5.80 7.90 19.63
C VAL A 245 -6.10 9.32 20.12
N ASN A 246 -7.14 9.50 20.94
CA ASN A 246 -7.55 10.83 21.41
C ASN A 246 -6.56 11.48 22.41
N GLU A 247 -5.66 10.72 23.03
CA GLU A 247 -4.59 11.28 23.84
C GLU A 247 -3.50 11.93 22.96
N ILE A 248 -3.31 11.42 21.74
CA ILE A 248 -2.34 11.96 20.77
C ILE A 248 -2.98 13.03 19.89
N ASN A 249 -4.21 12.79 19.41
CA ASN A 249 -4.94 13.70 18.54
C ASN A 249 -6.40 13.86 19.03
N ARG A 250 -6.64 14.93 19.80
CA ARG A 250 -7.95 15.27 20.34
C ARG A 250 -8.99 15.68 19.28
N GLY A 251 -8.55 16.00 18.06
CA GLY A 251 -9.43 16.36 16.95
C GLY A 251 -10.08 15.15 16.25
N VAL A 252 -9.71 13.93 16.62
CA VAL A 252 -10.33 12.71 16.09
C VAL A 252 -11.67 12.46 16.78
N PRO A 253 -12.78 12.24 16.05
CA PRO A 253 -14.06 11.85 16.63
C PRO A 253 -13.91 10.61 17.50
N LYS A 254 -14.59 10.60 18.66
CA LYS A 254 -14.50 9.51 19.63
C LYS A 254 -14.85 8.15 19.00
N ASP A 255 -15.91 8.10 18.20
CA ASP A 255 -16.34 6.88 17.52
C ASP A 255 -15.29 6.34 16.54
N LEU A 256 -14.57 7.21 15.84
CA LEU A 256 -13.46 6.80 14.96
C LEU A 256 -12.30 6.22 15.78
N ALA A 257 -11.96 6.87 16.90
CA ALA A 257 -10.91 6.37 17.78
C ALA A 257 -11.28 5.01 18.39
N ASP A 258 -12.52 4.84 18.86
CA ASP A 258 -13.03 3.59 19.41
C ASP A 258 -12.99 2.46 18.36
N LEU A 259 -13.36 2.75 17.10
CA LEU A 259 -13.24 1.80 15.99
C LEU A 259 -11.79 1.39 15.76
N ILE A 260 -10.85 2.36 15.72
CA ILE A 260 -9.42 2.09 15.54
C ILE A 260 -8.90 1.19 16.67
N HIS A 261 -9.26 1.48 17.93
CA HIS A 261 -8.83 0.67 19.07
C HIS A 261 -9.41 -0.74 19.01
N LYS A 262 -10.68 -0.88 18.60
CA LYS A 262 -11.31 -2.20 18.42
C LYS A 262 -10.59 -3.01 17.35
N CYS A 263 -10.23 -2.40 16.21
CA CYS A 263 -9.43 -3.04 15.16
C CYS A 263 -8.04 -3.46 15.65
N LEU A 264 -7.44 -2.69 16.55
CA LEU A 264 -6.12 -2.94 17.14
C LEU A 264 -6.14 -3.85 18.37
N SER A 265 -7.28 -4.48 18.68
CA SER A 265 -7.34 -5.46 19.78
C SER A 265 -6.31 -6.57 19.59
N PHE A 266 -5.51 -6.84 20.63
CA PHE A 266 -4.45 -7.86 20.60
C PHE A 266 -5.00 -9.23 20.21
N LYS A 267 -6.09 -9.67 20.86
CA LYS A 267 -6.81 -10.88 20.49
C LYS A 267 -7.65 -10.63 19.25
N ALA A 268 -7.41 -11.39 18.18
CA ALA A 268 -8.16 -11.29 16.93
C ALA A 268 -9.68 -11.35 17.15
N ASN A 269 -10.17 -12.23 18.04
CA ASN A 269 -11.61 -12.40 18.31
C ASN A 269 -12.29 -11.18 18.95
N ASN A 270 -11.53 -10.24 19.50
CA ASN A 270 -12.07 -8.99 20.06
C ASN A 270 -12.22 -7.88 19.01
N ARG A 271 -11.68 -8.08 17.80
CA ARG A 271 -11.86 -7.18 16.65
C ARG A 271 -13.27 -7.36 16.05
N PRO A 272 -13.74 -6.48 15.15
CA PRO A 272 -14.91 -6.76 14.31
C PRO A 272 -14.78 -8.12 13.62
N GLU A 273 -15.91 -8.80 13.38
CA GLU A 273 -15.87 -10.14 12.77
C GLU A 273 -15.50 -10.07 11.30
N ARG A 274 -16.03 -9.07 10.59
CA ARG A 274 -15.85 -8.87 9.16
C ARG A 274 -15.48 -7.43 8.85
N MET A 275 -14.77 -7.23 7.72
CA MET A 275 -14.46 -5.88 7.24
C MET A 275 -15.72 -5.06 6.91
N SER A 276 -16.84 -5.70 6.60
CA SER A 276 -18.12 -5.01 6.36
C SER A 276 -18.66 -4.26 7.59
N GLU A 277 -18.35 -4.72 8.81
CA GLU A 277 -18.71 -3.98 10.04
C GLU A 277 -17.85 -2.72 10.21
N VAL A 278 -16.57 -2.80 9.84
CA VAL A 278 -15.65 -1.65 9.83
C VAL A 278 -16.14 -0.65 8.79
N GLN A 279 -16.45 -1.11 7.57
CA GLN A 279 -17.00 -0.29 6.50
C GLN A 279 -18.27 0.44 6.97
N GLY A 280 -19.28 -0.29 7.46
CA GLY A 280 -20.54 0.34 7.87
C GLY A 280 -20.40 1.36 9.00
N THR A 281 -19.40 1.20 9.87
CA THR A 281 -19.07 2.22 10.89
C THR A 281 -18.44 3.46 10.25
N LEU A 282 -17.53 3.28 9.30
CA LEU A 282 -16.87 4.38 8.58
C LEU A 282 -17.86 5.15 7.69
N ASP A 283 -18.77 4.45 7.00
CA ASP A 283 -19.81 5.05 6.16
C ASP A 283 -20.67 6.00 7.00
N ARG A 284 -21.18 5.51 8.15
CA ARG A 284 -21.96 6.32 9.10
C ARG A 284 -21.19 7.57 9.57
N LEU A 285 -19.92 7.41 9.97
CA LEU A 285 -19.12 8.53 10.46
C LEU A 285 -18.80 9.55 9.37
N ALA A 286 -18.59 9.08 8.14
CA ALA A 286 -18.32 9.94 7.01
C ALA A 286 -19.58 10.77 6.62
N ASP A 287 -20.77 10.21 6.78
CA ASP A 287 -22.02 10.91 6.55
C ASP A 287 -22.36 11.93 7.65
N GLU A 288 -22.08 11.59 8.91
CA GLU A 288 -22.23 12.51 10.05
C GLU A 288 -21.33 13.75 9.92
N LEU A 289 -20.11 13.60 9.40
CA LEU A 289 -19.14 14.71 9.24
C LEU A 289 -19.15 15.35 7.85
N GLY A 290 -19.73 14.68 6.85
CA GLY A 290 -19.85 15.17 5.48
C GLY A 290 -20.93 16.22 5.30
N GLY A 291 -21.84 16.37 6.25
CA GLY A 291 -22.85 17.45 6.26
C GLY A 291 -22.28 18.85 6.46
N ASP A 292 -21.04 18.97 6.95
CA ASP A 292 -20.46 20.25 7.37
C ASP A 292 -19.44 20.84 6.37
N ASP A 293 -19.03 20.10 5.33
CA ASP A 293 -17.96 20.52 4.39
C ASP A 293 -18.50 21.09 3.05
N ASP A 294 -19.83 21.15 2.85
CA ASP A 294 -20.50 21.71 1.66
C ASP A 294 -20.98 23.17 1.83
N GLU A 295 -20.60 23.86 2.93
CA GLU A 295 -20.81 25.31 3.14
C GLU A 295 -19.53 26.16 2.99
#